data_AF-A0AA36JQC9-F1
#
_entry.id   AF-A0AA36JQC9-F1
#
_cell.length_a   1.000
_cell.length_b   1.000
_cell.length_c   1.000
_cell.angle_alpha   90.00
_cell.angle_beta   90.00
_cell.angle_gamma   90.00
#
_symmetry.space_group_name_H-M   'P 1'
#
loop_
_entity.id
_entity.type
_entity.pdbx_description
1 polymer ?
#
loop_
_entity_poly.entity_id
_entity_poly.type
_entity_poly.pdbx_seq_one_letter_code
_entity_poly.pdbx_strand_id
1 'polypeptide(L)'
;MARRAAFFFVCCLSYLNSPDFSVTSSRQVLRGPGGVLPNGELRDVYDMEPSTEAREGPLQLFASPIYRRRIRREEDAVRELNEEIAVNFKRLMVRDEKGVEWSKTDYAGGYTSYFSLPALQKWVPPIQTLEQWLKPHIEEFRKEAGLLEEPELFMTDCWANVMGEGTEHCFHQHNRSTISGTYYVQTPRGCSSLLFEDPRLDRTVAKRQRKVIACPAIAGFVVLFESWQRHTVPPNAGEGERISVSFNYHWRYEEPTKLQREA
;
A
#
# COMPACT_ATOMS: atom_id res chain seq x y z
N MET A 1 26.97 39.03 -63.48
CA MET A 1 26.58 39.52 -62.14
C MET A 1 27.51 38.90 -61.09
N ALA A 2 28.02 39.74 -60.18
CA ALA A 2 28.88 39.56 -58.98
C ALA A 2 29.28 38.12 -58.55
N ARG A 3 30.58 37.74 -58.47
CA ARG A 3 31.67 38.03 -57.48
C ARG A 3 31.69 37.13 -56.22
N ARG A 4 32.77 36.32 -56.10
CA ARG A 4 33.67 35.95 -54.95
C ARG A 4 33.08 35.96 -53.51
N ALA A 5 33.44 35.08 -52.56
CA ALA A 5 34.77 34.68 -52.11
C ALA A 5 34.73 33.49 -51.10
N ALA A 6 35.84 32.79 -50.96
CA ALA A 6 36.14 31.86 -49.87
C ALA A 6 36.45 32.60 -48.55
N PHE A 7 36.15 31.99 -47.40
CA PHE A 7 36.85 32.25 -46.14
C PHE A 7 36.95 30.95 -45.32
N PHE A 8 38.20 30.51 -45.12
CA PHE A 8 38.62 29.59 -44.08
C PHE A 8 38.41 30.26 -42.71
N PHE A 9 37.97 29.51 -41.69
CA PHE A 9 38.52 29.65 -40.34
C PHE A 9 38.38 28.33 -39.58
N VAL A 10 39.52 27.68 -39.39
CA VAL A 10 39.79 26.70 -38.34
C VAL A 10 39.83 27.48 -37.03
N CYS A 11 39.09 27.05 -36.00
CA CYS A 11 39.39 27.46 -34.63
C CYS A 11 39.17 26.30 -33.66
N CYS A 12 40.31 25.71 -33.27
CA CYS A 12 40.68 25.06 -32.03
C CYS A 12 39.64 24.32 -31.17
N LEU A 13 39.96 23.03 -30.95
CA LEU A 13 39.88 22.38 -29.64
C LEU A 13 40.34 23.35 -28.54
N SER A 14 39.49 23.54 -27.52
CA SER A 14 39.90 23.52 -26.10
C SER A 14 38.76 24.04 -25.22
N TYR A 15 37.94 23.14 -24.69
CA TYR A 15 37.34 23.29 -23.36
C TYR A 15 37.38 21.92 -22.68
N LEU A 16 38.59 21.58 -22.24
CA LEU A 16 38.81 20.65 -21.15
C LEU A 16 38.24 21.28 -19.87
N ASN A 17 37.56 20.47 -19.07
CA ASN A 17 37.45 20.54 -17.62
C ASN A 17 37.16 21.91 -17.00
N SER A 18 35.96 22.09 -16.48
CA SER A 18 35.81 22.39 -15.05
C SER A 18 34.43 22.02 -14.49
N PRO A 19 34.37 21.67 -13.19
CA PRO A 19 33.28 20.97 -12.52
C PRO A 19 32.28 21.97 -11.91
N ASP A 20 31.30 21.45 -11.18
CA ASP A 20 30.30 22.18 -10.38
C ASP A 20 29.09 22.72 -11.14
N PHE A 21 28.19 21.80 -11.53
CA PHE A 21 26.77 22.10 -11.43
C PHE A 21 26.39 22.10 -9.94
N SER A 22 26.73 23.17 -9.23
CA SER A 22 26.04 23.48 -7.99
C SER A 22 24.64 23.97 -8.37
N VAL A 23 23.68 23.05 -8.47
CA VAL A 23 22.27 23.42 -8.46
C VAL A 23 22.01 23.98 -7.08
N THR A 24 22.05 25.30 -6.95
CA THR A 24 21.48 25.97 -5.80
C THR A 24 20.00 25.60 -5.78
N SER A 25 19.63 24.77 -4.81
CA SER A 25 18.26 24.35 -4.52
C SER A 25 17.42 25.59 -4.15
N SER A 26 17.03 26.37 -5.14
CA SER A 26 15.85 27.20 -5.04
C SER A 26 14.66 26.27 -5.16
N ARG A 27 13.93 26.05 -4.05
CA ARG A 27 12.63 25.38 -4.09
C ARG A 27 11.77 26.11 -5.11
N GLN A 28 11.57 25.52 -6.28
CA GLN A 28 10.64 26.05 -7.26
C GLN A 28 9.25 25.53 -6.93
N VAL A 29 8.34 26.45 -6.65
CA VAL A 29 6.94 26.13 -6.40
C VAL A 29 6.18 26.24 -7.71
N LEU A 30 5.68 25.11 -8.22
CA LEU A 30 4.74 25.12 -9.35
C LEU A 30 3.32 25.28 -8.81
N ARG A 31 2.51 26.12 -9.49
CA ARG A 31 1.09 26.32 -9.19
C ARG A 31 0.24 25.75 -10.33
N GLY A 32 -0.60 24.77 -10.02
CA GLY A 32 -1.66 24.29 -10.91
C GLY A 32 -3.02 24.93 -10.60
N PRO A 33 -4.07 24.63 -11.38
CA PRO A 33 -5.40 25.23 -11.24
C PRO A 33 -6.22 24.73 -10.04
N GLY A 34 -5.69 23.82 -9.21
CA GLY A 34 -6.39 23.18 -8.10
C GLY A 34 -6.77 24.11 -6.96
N GLY A 35 -7.89 23.79 -6.32
CA GLY A 35 -8.45 24.51 -5.18
C GLY A 35 -7.64 24.37 -3.88
N VAL A 36 -8.29 24.64 -2.76
CA VAL A 36 -7.68 24.59 -1.41
C VAL A 36 -8.06 23.26 -0.75
N LEU A 37 -7.10 22.56 -0.13
CA LEU A 37 -7.32 21.39 0.70
C LEU A 37 -8.07 21.78 2.00
N PRO A 38 -8.72 20.85 2.71
CA PRO A 38 -9.47 21.14 3.94
C PRO A 38 -8.65 21.80 5.07
N ASN A 39 -7.33 21.68 5.03
CA ASN A 39 -6.39 22.31 5.97
C ASN A 39 -5.96 23.74 5.56
N GLY A 40 -6.48 24.28 4.45
CA GLY A 40 -6.13 25.61 3.95
C GLY A 40 -4.93 25.65 2.99
N GLU A 41 -4.28 24.51 2.73
CA GLU A 41 -3.16 24.43 1.80
C GLU A 41 -3.64 24.40 0.35
N LEU A 42 -2.91 25.05 -0.56
CA LEU A 42 -3.24 24.99 -1.99
C LEU A 42 -2.94 23.58 -2.52
N ARG A 43 -3.94 22.95 -3.15
CA ARG A 43 -3.87 21.55 -3.62
C ARG A 43 -2.82 21.33 -4.70
N ASP A 44 -2.64 22.30 -5.58
CA ASP A 44 -1.73 22.21 -6.72
C ASP A 44 -0.49 23.10 -6.51
N VAL A 45 0.05 23.09 -5.30
CA VAL A 45 1.37 23.64 -4.99
C VAL A 45 2.34 22.47 -4.91
N TYR A 46 3.24 22.38 -5.89
CA TYR A 46 4.23 21.32 -5.96
C TYR A 46 5.60 21.85 -5.59
N ASP A 47 6.21 21.26 -4.56
CA ASP A 47 7.64 21.40 -4.33
C ASP A 47 8.39 20.59 -5.39
N MET A 48 9.06 21.30 -6.30
CA MET A 48 9.91 20.64 -7.30
C MET A 48 11.22 20.20 -6.64
N GLU A 49 11.37 18.89 -6.48
CA GLU A 49 12.66 18.25 -6.29
C GLU A 49 13.29 18.07 -7.68
N PRO A 50 14.33 18.83 -8.06
CA PRO A 50 14.97 18.66 -9.36
C PRO A 50 15.60 17.26 -9.45
N SER A 51 15.08 16.42 -10.37
CA SER A 51 15.74 15.16 -10.68
C SER A 51 17.15 15.44 -11.22
N THR A 52 18.15 14.88 -10.55
CA THR A 52 19.56 15.00 -10.94
C THR A 52 19.98 13.95 -11.97
N GLU A 53 19.07 13.05 -12.38
CA GLU A 53 19.35 11.99 -13.35
C GLU A 53 19.38 12.54 -14.80
N ALA A 54 20.55 12.96 -15.25
CA ALA A 54 20.81 13.32 -16.66
C ALA A 54 21.02 12.09 -17.58
N ARG A 55 20.58 10.89 -17.16
CA ARG A 55 20.84 9.65 -17.90
C ARG A 55 19.98 9.57 -19.17
N GLU A 56 20.59 9.10 -20.26
CA GLU A 56 19.85 8.70 -21.46
C GLU A 56 19.08 7.39 -21.19
N GLY A 57 17.79 7.34 -21.55
CA GLY A 57 16.97 6.13 -21.43
C GLY A 57 15.62 6.35 -20.73
N PRO A 58 14.83 5.28 -20.51
CA PRO A 58 13.53 5.39 -19.86
C PRO A 58 13.67 5.70 -18.37
N LEU A 59 12.94 6.72 -17.92
CA LEU A 59 12.77 7.05 -16.50
C LEU A 59 11.56 6.32 -15.94
N GLN A 60 11.72 5.68 -14.79
CA GLN A 60 10.60 5.10 -14.04
C GLN A 60 10.16 6.08 -12.97
N LEU A 61 8.97 6.65 -13.16
CA LEU A 61 8.38 7.65 -12.26
C LEU A 61 7.06 7.12 -11.71
N PHE A 62 6.73 7.52 -10.48
CA PHE A 62 5.45 7.21 -9.83
C PHE A 62 5.19 5.70 -9.68
N ALA A 63 6.22 4.94 -9.30
CA ALA A 63 6.06 3.53 -8.97
C ALA A 63 5.18 3.38 -7.72
N SER A 64 4.25 2.42 -7.74
CA SER A 64 3.40 2.08 -6.60
C SER A 64 4.08 0.97 -5.79
N PRO A 65 4.65 1.26 -4.61
CA PRO A 65 5.37 0.25 -3.85
C PRO A 65 4.40 -0.75 -3.22
N ILE A 66 4.74 -2.04 -3.34
CA ILE A 66 4.09 -3.14 -2.60
C ILE A 66 5.14 -3.76 -1.70
N TYR A 67 4.98 -3.57 -0.40
CA TYR A 67 5.88 -4.11 0.60
C TYR A 67 5.52 -5.55 0.93
N ARG A 68 6.51 -6.43 0.99
CA ARG A 68 6.32 -7.80 1.48
C ARG A 68 7.54 -8.26 2.25
N ARG A 69 7.34 -8.64 3.51
CA ARG A 69 8.42 -9.15 4.36
C ARG A 69 7.91 -10.20 5.33
N ARG A 70 8.81 -11.08 5.79
CA ARG A 70 8.53 -11.91 6.94
C ARG A 70 8.42 -11.02 8.19
N ILE A 71 7.40 -11.26 9.03
CA ILE A 71 7.11 -10.43 10.20
C ILE A 71 8.26 -10.42 11.21
N ARG A 72 8.91 -11.57 11.41
CA ARG A 72 10.10 -11.74 12.28
C ARG A 72 10.99 -12.86 11.75
N ARG A 73 12.23 -12.96 12.24
CA ARG A 73 13.17 -14.00 11.80
C ARG A 73 13.01 -15.29 12.59
N GLU A 74 12.60 -15.19 13.85
CA GLU A 74 12.46 -16.27 14.82
C GLU A 74 11.26 -17.15 14.48
N GLU A 75 11.51 -18.29 13.82
CA GLU A 75 10.43 -19.15 13.29
C GLU A 75 9.52 -19.72 14.37
N ASP A 76 10.08 -20.10 15.52
CA ASP A 76 9.30 -20.66 16.63
C ASP A 76 8.31 -19.63 17.19
N ALA A 77 8.75 -18.38 17.39
CA ALA A 77 7.87 -17.31 17.85
C ALA A 77 6.77 -16.98 16.83
N VAL A 78 7.08 -17.01 15.53
CA VAL A 78 6.08 -16.81 14.47
C VAL A 78 5.07 -17.98 14.44
N ARG A 79 5.53 -19.22 14.62
CA ARG A 79 4.67 -20.40 14.68
C ARG A 79 3.71 -20.32 15.87
N GLU A 80 4.22 -20.04 17.06
CA GLU A 80 3.42 -19.89 18.29
C GLU A 80 2.36 -18.80 18.13
N LEU A 81 2.75 -17.62 17.63
CA LEU A 81 1.79 -16.54 17.36
C LEU A 81 0.70 -16.98 16.37
N ASN A 82 1.08 -17.69 15.29
CA ASN A 82 0.12 -18.16 14.30
C ASN A 82 -0.88 -19.18 14.87
N GLU A 83 -0.40 -20.12 15.69
CA GLU A 83 -1.25 -21.09 16.38
C GLU A 83 -2.24 -20.39 17.31
N GLU A 84 -1.78 -19.41 18.10
CA GLU A 84 -2.64 -18.62 18.98
C GLU A 84 -3.70 -17.82 18.20
N ILE A 85 -3.31 -17.15 17.10
CA ILE A 85 -4.26 -16.41 16.26
C ILE A 85 -5.30 -17.36 15.67
N ALA A 86 -4.87 -18.48 15.08
CA ALA A 86 -5.75 -19.46 14.45
C ALA A 86 -6.77 -20.04 15.45
N VAL A 87 -6.34 -20.39 16.67
CA VAL A 87 -7.23 -20.86 17.73
C VAL A 87 -8.23 -19.79 18.15
N ASN A 88 -7.80 -18.53 18.28
CA ASN A 88 -8.71 -17.44 18.62
C ASN A 88 -9.74 -17.17 17.51
N PHE A 89 -9.34 -17.25 16.23
CA PHE A 89 -10.27 -17.06 15.12
C PHE A 89 -11.30 -18.18 15.04
N LYS A 90 -10.89 -19.44 15.26
CA LYS A 90 -11.84 -20.56 15.38
C LYS A 90 -12.84 -20.37 16.54
N ARG A 91 -12.41 -19.78 17.66
CA ARG A 91 -13.32 -19.43 18.77
C ARG A 91 -14.26 -18.29 18.38
N LEU A 92 -13.79 -17.30 17.64
CA LEU A 92 -14.62 -16.20 17.14
C LEU A 92 -15.71 -16.72 16.20
N MET A 93 -15.40 -17.66 15.30
CA MET A 93 -16.39 -18.30 14.42
C MET A 93 -17.54 -19.01 15.15
N VAL A 94 -17.40 -19.29 16.45
CA VAL A 94 -18.46 -19.87 17.29
C VAL A 94 -19.20 -18.80 18.10
N ARG A 95 -18.52 -17.72 18.48
CA ARG A 95 -19.02 -16.72 19.46
C ARG A 95 -19.49 -15.42 18.84
N ASP A 96 -18.95 -15.05 17.69
CA ASP A 96 -19.30 -13.83 16.97
C ASP A 96 -20.51 -14.08 16.08
N GLU A 97 -21.67 -14.23 16.72
CA GLU A 97 -22.94 -14.51 16.03
C GLU A 97 -23.22 -13.51 14.91
N LYS A 98 -22.90 -12.22 15.12
CA LYS A 98 -23.09 -11.16 14.11
C LYS A 98 -22.17 -11.33 12.91
N GLY A 99 -20.88 -11.58 13.13
CA GLY A 99 -19.92 -11.80 12.05
C GLY A 99 -20.20 -13.09 11.27
N VAL A 100 -20.62 -14.14 11.97
CA VAL A 100 -21.01 -15.42 11.36
C VAL A 100 -22.25 -15.24 10.49
N GLU A 101 -23.29 -14.58 10.99
CA GLU A 101 -24.52 -14.38 10.23
C GLU A 101 -24.28 -13.52 8.98
N TRP A 102 -23.53 -12.43 9.12
CA TRP A 102 -23.13 -11.59 7.99
C TRP A 102 -22.31 -12.36 6.95
N SER A 103 -21.38 -13.22 7.41
CA SER A 103 -20.53 -13.99 6.50
C SER A 103 -21.30 -15.02 5.67
N LYS A 104 -22.43 -15.54 6.16
CA LYS A 104 -23.27 -16.48 5.39
C LYS A 104 -23.82 -15.87 4.12
N THR A 105 -24.14 -14.57 4.14
CA THR A 105 -24.76 -13.86 3.01
C THR A 105 -23.72 -13.20 2.12
N ASP A 106 -22.71 -12.57 2.71
CA ASP A 106 -21.81 -11.65 2.00
C ASP A 106 -20.36 -12.16 1.88
N TYR A 107 -20.05 -13.29 2.50
CA TYR A 107 -18.71 -13.89 2.48
C TYR A 107 -18.76 -15.41 2.46
N ALA A 108 -19.50 -15.94 1.49
CA ALA A 108 -19.83 -17.34 1.37
C ALA A 108 -18.60 -18.27 1.47
N GLY A 109 -18.70 -19.30 2.32
CA GLY A 109 -17.64 -20.26 2.61
C GLY A 109 -16.55 -19.75 3.56
N GLY A 110 -16.62 -18.48 4.00
CA GLY A 110 -15.64 -17.88 4.89
C GLY A 110 -16.25 -17.27 6.15
N TYR A 111 -15.37 -16.67 6.94
CA TYR A 111 -15.71 -15.84 8.09
C TYR A 111 -14.86 -14.57 8.09
N THR A 112 -15.50 -13.43 8.31
CA THR A 112 -14.81 -12.16 8.59
C THR A 112 -15.37 -11.50 9.84
N SER A 113 -14.49 -10.90 10.63
CA SER A 113 -14.90 -10.11 11.80
C SER A 113 -15.09 -8.63 11.48
N TYR A 114 -14.93 -8.21 10.22
CA TYR A 114 -14.87 -6.79 9.86
C TYR A 114 -16.11 -6.00 10.28
N PHE A 115 -17.32 -6.56 10.09
CA PHE A 115 -18.57 -5.85 10.41
C PHE A 115 -19.01 -5.99 11.87
N SER A 116 -18.40 -6.89 12.63
CA SER A 116 -18.78 -7.21 14.01
C SER A 116 -17.75 -6.72 15.02
N LEU A 117 -16.48 -7.00 14.78
CA LEU A 117 -15.33 -6.75 15.65
C LEU A 117 -14.14 -6.19 14.84
N PRO A 118 -14.23 -4.94 14.33
CA PRO A 118 -13.19 -4.34 13.47
C PRO A 118 -11.95 -3.86 14.21
N ALA A 119 -11.83 -4.11 15.52
CA ALA A 119 -10.71 -3.63 16.34
C ALA A 119 -10.12 -4.77 17.17
N LEU A 120 -9.79 -5.90 16.52
CA LEU A 120 -9.29 -7.10 17.22
C LEU A 120 -8.01 -6.84 18.03
N GLN A 121 -7.16 -5.91 17.60
CA GLN A 121 -5.97 -5.47 18.33
C GLN A 121 -6.29 -4.88 19.70
N LYS A 122 -7.52 -4.47 19.98
CA LYS A 122 -7.90 -3.97 21.31
C LYS A 122 -8.30 -5.07 22.28
N TRP A 123 -8.69 -6.24 21.78
CA TRP A 123 -9.40 -7.26 22.58
C TRP A 123 -8.79 -8.66 22.51
N VAL A 124 -7.97 -8.96 21.49
CA VAL A 124 -7.38 -10.27 21.25
C VAL A 124 -5.86 -10.20 21.50
N PRO A 125 -5.33 -10.78 22.60
CA PRO A 125 -3.92 -10.66 22.97
C PRO A 125 -2.88 -11.04 21.90
N PRO A 126 -3.03 -12.13 21.11
CA PRO A 126 -2.07 -12.38 20.04
C PRO A 126 -2.13 -11.33 18.92
N ILE A 127 -3.27 -10.66 18.70
CA ILE A 127 -3.36 -9.55 17.74
C ILE A 127 -2.67 -8.28 18.28
N GLN A 128 -2.70 -8.04 19.60
CA GLN A 128 -1.89 -6.99 20.22
C GLN A 128 -0.39 -7.23 19.99
N THR A 129 0.04 -8.48 20.15
CA THR A 129 1.43 -8.88 19.88
C THR A 129 1.78 -8.64 18.41
N LEU A 130 0.90 -9.04 17.49
CA LEU A 130 1.07 -8.78 16.06
C LEU A 130 1.16 -7.27 15.76
N GLU A 131 0.32 -6.43 16.37
CA GLU A 131 0.37 -4.96 16.20
C GLU A 131 1.74 -4.40 16.60
N GLN A 132 2.32 -4.85 17.72
CA GLN A 132 3.68 -4.44 18.11
C GLN A 132 4.72 -4.89 17.08
N TRP A 133 4.57 -6.08 16.52
CA TRP A 133 5.50 -6.59 15.50
C TRP A 133 5.35 -5.86 14.17
N LEU A 134 4.16 -5.35 13.85
CA LEU A 134 3.89 -4.61 12.62
C LEU A 134 4.54 -3.22 12.62
N LYS A 135 4.66 -2.54 13.77
CA LYS A 135 5.21 -1.17 13.88
C LYS A 135 6.48 -0.91 13.04
N PRO A 136 7.57 -1.69 13.15
CA PRO A 136 8.76 -1.46 12.34
C PRO A 136 8.53 -1.64 10.83
N HIS A 137 7.61 -2.52 10.42
CA HIS A 137 7.26 -2.69 9.00
C HIS A 137 6.45 -1.52 8.47
N ILE A 138 5.54 -0.97 9.29
CA ILE A 138 4.76 0.22 8.93
C ILE A 138 5.70 1.41 8.72
N GLU A 139 6.64 1.64 9.62
CA GLU A 139 7.61 2.75 9.49
C GLU A 139 8.58 2.56 8.31
N GLU A 140 8.99 1.32 8.02
CA GLU A 140 9.81 1.05 6.83
C GLU A 140 9.02 1.34 5.55
N PHE A 141 7.80 0.81 5.43
CA PHE A 141 6.97 1.03 4.26
C PHE A 141 6.59 2.50 4.09
N ARG A 142 6.32 3.22 5.19
CA ARG A 142 6.05 4.66 5.20
C ARG A 142 7.15 5.45 4.51
N LYS A 143 8.42 5.13 4.81
CA LYS A 143 9.59 5.77 4.19
C LYS A 143 9.71 5.40 2.72
N GLU A 144 9.54 4.12 2.38
CA GLU A 144 9.61 3.65 0.98
C GLU A 144 8.52 4.28 0.10
N ALA A 145 7.32 4.49 0.66
CA ALA A 145 6.20 5.10 -0.04
C ALA A 145 6.22 6.63 -0.04
N GLY A 146 7.20 7.27 0.61
CA GLY A 146 7.30 8.73 0.69
C GLY A 146 6.12 9.39 1.42
N LEU A 147 5.54 8.70 2.40
CA LEU A 147 4.43 9.22 3.20
C LEU A 147 4.91 10.20 4.26
N LEU A 148 4.06 11.16 4.64
CA LEU A 148 4.36 12.17 5.66
C LEU A 148 4.83 11.56 6.98
N GLU A 149 5.86 12.14 7.60
CA GLU A 149 6.43 11.75 8.91
C GLU A 149 5.60 12.20 10.12
N GLU A 150 4.73 13.19 9.96
CA GLU A 150 3.77 13.61 10.97
C GLU A 150 2.43 13.95 10.30
N PRO A 151 1.27 13.68 10.94
CA PRO A 151 1.11 13.09 12.28
C PRO A 151 1.50 11.60 12.38
N GLU A 152 1.52 11.03 13.60
CA GLU A 152 1.74 9.60 13.84
C GLU A 152 0.69 8.73 13.12
N LEU A 153 1.11 7.58 12.56
CA LEU A 153 0.23 6.56 12.03
C LEU A 153 -0.25 5.61 13.14
N PHE A 154 -1.55 5.34 13.21
CA PHE A 154 -2.12 4.37 14.14
C PHE A 154 -3.05 3.38 13.44
N MET A 155 -3.16 2.17 14.01
CA MET A 155 -4.04 1.12 13.47
C MET A 155 -5.51 1.47 13.76
N THR A 156 -6.26 1.83 12.72
CA THR A 156 -7.68 2.20 12.82
C THR A 156 -8.56 0.97 12.94
N ASP A 157 -8.29 -0.02 12.09
CA ASP A 157 -9.10 -1.23 11.94
C ASP A 157 -8.18 -2.46 11.86
N CYS A 158 -8.61 -3.57 12.44
CA CYS A 158 -7.96 -4.87 12.39
C CYS A 158 -8.99 -5.98 12.55
N TRP A 159 -9.06 -6.87 11.57
CA TRP A 159 -10.11 -7.89 11.48
C TRP A 159 -9.58 -9.25 11.03
N ALA A 160 -10.34 -10.27 11.39
CA ALA A 160 -10.08 -11.65 11.02
C ALA A 160 -10.62 -11.95 9.62
N ASN A 161 -9.89 -12.76 8.86
CA ASN A 161 -10.41 -13.44 7.67
C ASN A 161 -10.02 -14.92 7.72
N VAL A 162 -11.03 -15.79 7.66
CA VAL A 162 -10.88 -17.24 7.52
C VAL A 162 -11.57 -17.62 6.21
N MET A 163 -10.79 -18.00 5.21
CA MET A 163 -11.29 -18.34 3.87
C MET A 163 -11.30 -19.85 3.69
N GLY A 164 -12.49 -20.45 3.62
CA GLY A 164 -12.66 -21.84 3.17
C GLY A 164 -12.44 -21.98 1.67
N GLU A 165 -12.69 -23.17 1.12
CA GLU A 165 -12.61 -23.41 -0.32
C GLU A 165 -13.67 -22.58 -1.07
N GLY A 166 -13.29 -21.98 -2.20
CA GLY A 166 -14.18 -21.19 -3.05
C GLY A 166 -14.46 -19.77 -2.54
N THR A 167 -14.12 -19.43 -1.29
CA THR A 167 -14.29 -18.07 -0.76
C THR A 167 -13.39 -17.08 -1.48
N GLU A 168 -13.92 -15.90 -1.79
CA GLU A 168 -13.22 -14.82 -2.48
C GLU A 168 -13.49 -13.45 -1.85
N HIS A 169 -12.64 -12.49 -2.16
CA HIS A 169 -12.90 -11.07 -1.94
C HIS A 169 -12.88 -10.36 -3.29
N CYS A 170 -13.99 -9.75 -3.69
CA CYS A 170 -14.04 -8.92 -4.90
C CYS A 170 -13.09 -7.73 -4.84
N PHE A 171 -12.80 -7.13 -5.99
CA PHE A 171 -11.97 -5.92 -6.07
C PHE A 171 -12.51 -4.78 -5.22
N HIS A 172 -11.67 -4.22 -4.35
CA HIS A 172 -12.00 -3.07 -3.50
C HIS A 172 -10.75 -2.23 -3.13
N GLN A 173 -10.97 -1.16 -2.38
CA GLN A 173 -9.97 -0.23 -1.81
C GLN A 173 -10.42 0.21 -0.41
N HIS A 174 -9.49 0.76 0.38
CA HIS A 174 -9.78 1.32 1.70
C HIS A 174 -9.60 2.84 1.70
N ASN A 175 -10.50 3.55 1.01
CA ASN A 175 -10.36 4.99 0.69
C ASN A 175 -10.29 5.95 1.90
N ARG A 176 -10.47 5.47 3.13
CA ARG A 176 -10.41 6.27 4.37
C ARG A 176 -9.17 5.95 5.22
N SER A 177 -8.21 5.25 4.63
CA SER A 177 -6.98 4.81 5.29
C SER A 177 -5.78 5.27 4.48
N THR A 178 -4.61 5.28 5.11
CA THR A 178 -3.34 5.63 4.45
C THR A 178 -2.61 4.37 4.02
N ILE A 179 -2.40 3.42 4.93
CA ILE A 179 -1.77 2.12 4.66
C ILE A 179 -2.77 1.02 4.97
N SER A 180 -2.91 0.06 4.06
CA SER A 180 -3.62 -1.20 4.30
C SER A 180 -2.63 -2.35 4.26
N GLY A 181 -2.94 -3.42 4.96
CA GLY A 181 -2.08 -4.58 5.00
C GLY A 181 -2.79 -5.88 5.33
N THR A 182 -2.07 -6.97 5.06
CA THR A 182 -2.51 -8.32 5.39
C THR A 182 -1.33 -9.12 5.92
N TYR A 183 -1.49 -9.67 7.12
CA TYR A 183 -0.60 -10.68 7.70
C TYR A 183 -1.18 -12.08 7.47
N TYR A 184 -0.36 -13.00 7.00
CA TYR A 184 -0.77 -14.37 6.71
C TYR A 184 -0.46 -15.31 7.88
N VAL A 185 -1.50 -15.88 8.46
CA VAL A 185 -1.43 -16.80 9.60
C VAL A 185 -1.27 -18.24 9.09
N GLN A 186 -2.14 -18.65 8.16
CA GLN A 186 -2.17 -19.99 7.60
C GLN A 186 -2.41 -19.92 6.08
N THR A 187 -1.55 -20.57 5.32
CA THR A 187 -1.59 -20.56 3.84
C THR A 187 -1.49 -22.00 3.34
N PRO A 188 -2.62 -22.72 3.17
CA PRO A 188 -2.61 -24.09 2.68
C PRO A 188 -2.02 -24.13 1.26
N ARG A 189 -1.48 -25.28 0.87
CA ARG A 189 -0.87 -25.44 -0.45
C ARG A 189 -1.91 -25.12 -1.53
N GLY A 190 -1.54 -24.23 -2.46
CA GLY A 190 -2.43 -23.81 -3.55
C GLY A 190 -3.43 -22.71 -3.19
N CYS A 191 -3.37 -22.13 -1.98
CA CYS A 191 -4.28 -21.05 -1.62
C CYS A 191 -4.10 -19.80 -2.50
N SER A 192 -5.15 -18.99 -2.60
CA SER A 192 -5.16 -17.80 -3.46
C SER A 192 -4.16 -16.71 -3.01
N SER A 193 -3.58 -16.06 -4.01
CA SER A 193 -2.69 -14.88 -3.83
C SER A 193 -3.51 -13.61 -3.67
N LEU A 194 -2.91 -12.58 -3.06
CA LEU A 194 -3.46 -11.23 -3.14
C LEU A 194 -3.12 -10.63 -4.50
N LEU A 195 -4.13 -10.12 -5.21
CA LEU A 195 -3.97 -9.59 -6.55
C LEU A 195 -4.11 -8.06 -6.53
N PHE A 196 -3.16 -7.37 -7.13
CA PHE A 196 -3.15 -5.90 -7.26
C PHE A 196 -3.43 -5.47 -8.69
N GLU A 197 -4.36 -4.54 -8.87
CA GLU A 197 -4.67 -3.95 -10.18
C GLU A 197 -3.76 -2.75 -10.47
N ASP A 198 -3.31 -2.55 -11.71
CA ASP A 198 -2.61 -1.31 -12.08
C ASP A 198 -3.51 -0.09 -11.81
N PRO A 199 -3.10 0.89 -10.98
CA PRO A 199 -3.96 2.02 -10.62
C PRO A 199 -4.24 2.99 -11.77
N ARG A 200 -3.52 2.87 -12.91
CA ARG A 200 -3.73 3.70 -14.11
C ARG A 200 -4.79 3.11 -15.04
N LEU A 201 -5.37 1.98 -14.68
CA LEU A 201 -6.17 1.17 -15.58
C LEU A 201 -7.47 1.84 -16.03
N ASP A 202 -8.05 2.70 -15.18
CA ASP A 202 -9.17 3.59 -15.53
C ASP A 202 -8.84 4.59 -16.64
N ARG A 203 -7.56 4.91 -16.83
CA ARG A 203 -7.03 5.78 -17.89
C ARG A 203 -6.63 5.02 -19.15
N THR A 204 -6.72 3.69 -19.16
CA THR A 204 -6.35 2.85 -20.31
C THR A 204 -7.58 2.39 -21.09
N VAL A 205 -7.60 2.68 -22.40
CA VAL A 205 -8.71 2.30 -23.29
C VAL A 205 -8.59 0.84 -23.75
N ALA A 206 -7.39 0.25 -23.70
CA ALA A 206 -7.11 -1.07 -24.24
C ALA A 206 -7.17 -2.18 -23.18
N LYS A 207 -8.11 -3.13 -23.33
CA LYS A 207 -8.27 -4.30 -22.45
C LYS A 207 -6.99 -5.12 -22.25
N ARG A 208 -6.08 -5.15 -23.23
CA ARG A 208 -4.78 -5.86 -23.16
C ARG A 208 -3.75 -5.21 -22.23
N GLN A 209 -3.94 -3.96 -21.83
CA GLN A 209 -3.07 -3.25 -20.88
C GLN A 209 -3.54 -3.41 -19.43
N ARG A 210 -4.66 -4.11 -19.21
CA ARG A 210 -5.18 -4.42 -17.88
C ARG A 210 -4.29 -5.45 -17.19
N LYS A 211 -3.34 -4.99 -16.39
CA LYS A 211 -2.43 -5.84 -15.63
C LYS A 211 -2.93 -6.01 -14.22
N VAL A 212 -2.92 -7.25 -13.78
CA VAL A 212 -3.12 -7.65 -12.39
C VAL A 212 -1.87 -8.41 -11.97
N ILE A 213 -1.27 -8.02 -10.84
CA ILE A 213 -0.04 -8.61 -10.34
C ILE A 213 -0.37 -9.45 -9.11
N ALA A 214 0.07 -10.71 -9.12
CA ALA A 214 -0.11 -11.61 -7.98
C ALA A 214 1.01 -11.43 -6.95
N CYS A 215 0.62 -11.25 -5.70
CA CYS A 215 1.47 -11.30 -4.53
C CYS A 215 1.15 -12.56 -3.72
N PRO A 216 2.03 -13.59 -3.76
CA PRO A 216 1.80 -14.85 -3.07
C PRO A 216 1.57 -14.67 -1.57
N ALA A 217 0.53 -15.33 -1.05
CA ALA A 217 0.28 -15.46 0.37
C ALA A 217 1.26 -16.49 0.97
N ILE A 218 2.02 -16.09 1.99
CA ILE A 218 3.00 -16.94 2.65
C ILE A 218 2.85 -16.76 4.16
N ALA A 219 2.55 -17.83 4.90
CA ALA A 219 2.42 -17.78 6.35
C ALA A 219 3.65 -17.13 7.01
N GLY A 220 3.41 -16.25 7.99
CA GLY A 220 4.44 -15.46 8.65
C GLY A 220 4.89 -14.20 7.89
N PHE A 221 4.34 -13.92 6.70
CA PHE A 221 4.63 -12.70 5.96
C PHE A 221 3.52 -11.67 6.11
N VAL A 222 3.94 -10.40 6.11
CA VAL A 222 3.08 -9.24 5.98
C VAL A 222 3.23 -8.66 4.58
N VAL A 223 2.11 -8.23 4.00
CA VAL A 223 2.06 -7.40 2.80
C VAL A 223 1.45 -6.06 3.16
N LEU A 224 2.10 -4.95 2.76
CA LEU A 224 1.61 -3.58 2.96
C LEU A 224 1.54 -2.85 1.61
N PHE A 225 0.57 -1.95 1.50
CA PHE A 225 0.34 -1.12 0.33
C PHE A 225 -0.42 0.14 0.73
N GLU A 226 -0.33 1.19 -0.08
CA GLU A 226 -1.15 2.38 0.12
C GLU A 226 -2.64 2.02 -0.09
N SER A 227 -3.52 2.56 0.75
CA SER A 227 -4.91 2.09 0.87
C SER A 227 -5.78 2.32 -0.37
N TRP A 228 -5.35 3.23 -1.26
CA TRP A 228 -5.97 3.46 -2.56
C TRP A 228 -5.64 2.36 -3.58
N GLN A 229 -4.71 1.45 -3.30
CA GLN A 229 -4.34 0.41 -4.25
C GLN A 229 -5.47 -0.64 -4.37
N ARG A 230 -6.12 -0.71 -5.56
CA ARG A 230 -7.17 -1.70 -5.84
C ARG A 230 -6.59 -3.10 -5.74
N HIS A 231 -7.28 -3.97 -4.99
CA HIS A 231 -6.88 -5.35 -4.81
C HIS A 231 -8.08 -6.29 -4.65
N THR A 232 -7.84 -7.57 -4.92
CA THR A 232 -8.83 -8.66 -4.85
C THR A 232 -8.16 -9.93 -4.34
N VAL A 233 -8.95 -10.85 -3.79
CA VAL A 233 -8.48 -12.19 -3.44
C VAL A 233 -9.34 -13.20 -4.21
N PRO A 234 -8.80 -13.91 -5.21
CA PRO A 234 -9.54 -14.92 -5.95
C PRO A 234 -10.08 -16.04 -5.03
N PRO A 235 -11.03 -16.83 -5.53
CA PRO A 235 -11.51 -18.02 -4.85
C PRO A 235 -10.35 -18.87 -4.32
N ASN A 236 -10.38 -19.19 -3.04
CA ASN A 236 -9.37 -20.04 -2.42
C ASN A 236 -9.48 -21.45 -3.02
N ALA A 237 -8.43 -21.86 -3.74
CA ALA A 237 -8.32 -23.18 -4.37
C ALA A 237 -7.53 -24.19 -3.53
N GLY A 238 -7.09 -23.81 -2.32
CA GLY A 238 -6.30 -24.67 -1.45
C GLY A 238 -7.17 -25.66 -0.67
N GLU A 239 -6.62 -26.84 -0.39
CA GLU A 239 -7.21 -27.85 0.49
C GLU A 239 -7.04 -27.43 1.96
N GLY A 240 -7.85 -26.46 2.40
CA GLY A 240 -7.89 -25.97 3.78
C GLY A 240 -8.19 -24.49 3.91
N GLU A 241 -8.27 -24.03 5.16
CA GLU A 241 -8.54 -22.63 5.48
C GLU A 241 -7.31 -21.75 5.25
N ARG A 242 -7.45 -20.71 4.43
CA ARG A 242 -6.50 -19.59 4.36
C ARG A 242 -6.88 -18.58 5.42
N ILE A 243 -6.02 -18.40 6.43
CA ILE A 243 -6.26 -17.53 7.58
C ILE A 243 -5.34 -16.31 7.48
N SER A 244 -5.92 -15.12 7.58
CA SER A 244 -5.18 -13.86 7.55
C SER A 244 -5.78 -12.81 8.47
N VAL A 245 -4.93 -11.90 8.93
CA VAL A 245 -5.32 -10.69 9.67
C VAL A 245 -5.15 -9.51 8.73
N SER A 246 -6.24 -8.78 8.47
CA SER A 246 -6.18 -7.56 7.67
C SER A 246 -6.33 -6.35 8.58
N PHE A 247 -5.68 -5.25 8.22
CA PHE A 247 -5.64 -4.05 9.04
C PHE A 247 -5.45 -2.79 8.20
N ASN A 248 -5.86 -1.66 8.77
CA ASN A 248 -5.70 -0.34 8.22
C ASN A 248 -4.98 0.58 9.21
N TYR A 249 -4.14 1.47 8.67
CA TYR A 249 -3.51 2.57 9.40
C TYR A 249 -3.92 3.89 8.78
N HIS A 250 -4.11 4.89 9.63
CA HIS A 250 -4.34 6.27 9.22
C HIS A 250 -3.60 7.24 10.14
N TRP A 251 -3.43 8.48 9.68
CA TRP A 251 -2.82 9.52 10.49
C TRP A 251 -3.73 9.91 11.65
N ARG A 252 -3.11 10.08 12.83
CA ARG A 252 -3.77 10.56 14.04
C ARG A 252 -3.78 12.08 14.04
N TYR A 253 -4.89 12.66 13.59
CA TYR A 253 -5.12 14.09 13.77
C TYR A 253 -5.65 14.33 15.19
N GLU A 254 -4.94 15.11 16.01
CA GLU A 254 -5.35 15.44 17.40
C GLU A 254 -6.61 16.32 17.44
N GLU A 255 -6.80 17.15 16.41
CA GLU A 255 -8.00 17.94 16.21
C GLU A 255 -8.85 17.27 15.12
N PRO A 256 -10.18 17.09 15.32
CA PRO A 256 -11.05 16.65 14.24
C PRO A 256 -10.91 17.67 13.11
N THR A 257 -10.39 17.23 11.95
CA THR A 257 -10.32 18.06 10.76
C THR A 257 -11.70 18.66 10.58
N LYS A 258 -11.85 19.97 10.74
CA LYS A 258 -13.07 20.66 10.38
C LYS A 258 -13.22 20.43 8.90
N LEU A 259 -13.94 19.37 8.51
CA LEU A 259 -14.47 19.23 7.17
C LEU A 259 -15.29 20.49 6.96
N GLN A 260 -14.69 21.48 6.30
CA GLN A 260 -15.43 22.61 5.79
C GLN A 260 -16.46 21.97 4.87
N ARG A 261 -17.72 22.00 5.30
CA ARG A 261 -18.85 21.69 4.45
C ARG A 261 -18.86 22.79 3.40
N GLU A 262 -18.14 22.60 2.31
CA GLU A 262 -18.40 23.38 1.10
C GLU A 262 -19.81 22.98 0.60
N ALA A 263 -20.59 24.01 0.30
CA ALA A 263 -22.03 23.99 0.05
C ALA A 263 -22.42 23.26 -1.25
#